data_AF-A0A951NFH3-F1
#
_entry.id   AF-A0A951NFH3-F1
#
_cell.length_a   1.000
_cell.length_b   1.000
_cell.length_c   1.000
_cell.angle_alpha   90.00
_cell.angle_beta   90.00
_cell.angle_gamma   90.00
#
_symmetry.space_group_name_H-M   'P 1'
#
loop_
_entity.id
_entity.type
_entity.pdbx_description
1 polymer ?
#
loop_
_entity_poly.entity_id
_entity_poly.type
_entity_poly.pdbx_seq_one_letter_code
_entity_poly.pdbx_strand_id
1 'polypeptide(L)'
;MTDLRRTATLLPTDPTGRAVIAKFFRALGDPTRLRLLEFVLHEEKTVTQCVEHVGLAQDRVSSHLGCLAGCGFVQVRREGRYTHYRVVDPRV
;
A
#
# COMPACT_ATOMS: atom_id res chain seq x y z
N MET A 1 1.61 -44.22 13.91
CA MET A 1 2.20 -43.56 15.11
C MET A 1 2.45 -42.12 14.72
N THR A 2 1.64 -41.22 15.27
CA THR A 2 1.32 -39.86 14.82
C THR A 2 2.56 -38.96 14.73
N ASP A 3 2.92 -38.51 13.52
CA ASP A 3 3.75 -37.32 13.38
C ASP A 3 2.80 -36.11 13.35
N LEU A 4 2.76 -35.42 14.48
CA LEU A 4 1.94 -34.26 14.75
C LEU A 4 2.33 -33.18 13.74
N ARG A 5 1.43 -32.87 12.80
CA ARG A 5 1.55 -31.73 11.89
C ARG A 5 2.03 -30.53 12.71
N ARG A 6 3.29 -30.10 12.48
CA ARG A 6 3.75 -28.77 12.88
C ARG A 6 2.74 -27.79 12.28
N THR A 7 1.83 -27.27 13.08
CA THR A 7 0.96 -26.18 12.67
C THR A 7 1.88 -24.98 12.51
N ALA A 8 2.43 -24.79 11.31
CA ALA A 8 3.23 -23.63 10.99
C ALA A 8 2.33 -22.41 11.12
N THR A 9 2.53 -21.61 12.16
CA THR A 9 1.76 -20.40 12.38
C THR A 9 2.17 -19.39 11.30
N LEU A 10 1.25 -19.09 10.39
CA LEU A 10 1.46 -18.15 9.26
C LEU A 10 1.65 -16.70 9.73
N LEU A 11 1.10 -16.35 10.89
CA LEU A 11 1.06 -14.98 11.41
C LEU A 11 1.84 -14.89 12.74
N PRO A 12 2.40 -13.71 13.08
CA PRO A 12 2.99 -13.46 14.38
C PRO A 12 2.04 -13.83 15.52
N THR A 13 2.59 -14.37 16.60
CA THR A 13 1.84 -14.73 17.80
C THR A 13 1.62 -13.54 18.72
N ASP A 14 2.48 -12.53 18.64
CA ASP A 14 2.39 -11.33 19.46
C ASP A 14 1.45 -10.26 18.86
N PRO A 15 0.81 -9.42 19.69
CA PRO A 15 -0.12 -8.39 19.21
C PRO A 15 0.53 -7.36 18.29
N THR A 16 1.80 -7.03 18.51
CA THR A 16 2.53 -6.01 17.75
C THR A 16 2.76 -6.50 16.31
N GLY A 17 3.28 -7.70 16.13
CA GLY A 17 3.49 -8.32 14.83
C GLY A 17 2.18 -8.49 14.06
N ARG A 18 1.08 -8.86 14.73
CA ARG A 18 -0.25 -8.91 14.11
C ARG A 18 -0.73 -7.54 13.64
N ALA A 19 -0.51 -6.49 14.43
CA ALA A 19 -0.86 -5.14 14.03
C ALA A 19 -0.06 -4.67 12.80
N VAL A 20 1.22 -5.05 12.70
CA VAL A 20 2.06 -4.77 11.52
C VAL A 20 1.52 -5.49 10.29
N ILE A 21 1.22 -6.78 10.38
CA ILE A 21 0.65 -7.53 9.26
C ILE A 21 -0.75 -7.02 8.88
N ALA A 22 -1.57 -6.66 9.86
CA ALA A 22 -2.89 -6.08 9.59
C ALA A 22 -2.79 -4.75 8.82
N LYS A 23 -1.80 -3.89 9.13
CA LYS A 23 -1.52 -2.68 8.33
C LYS A 23 -1.12 -3.02 6.90
N PHE A 24 -0.25 -4.02 6.72
CA PHE A 24 0.15 -4.50 5.40
C PHE A 24 -1.06 -4.96 4.57
N PHE A 25 -1.89 -5.84 5.11
CA PHE A 25 -3.10 -6.29 4.42
C PHE A 25 -4.15 -5.20 4.25
N ARG A 26 -4.27 -4.27 5.18
CA ARG A 26 -5.15 -3.11 5.02
C ARG A 26 -4.75 -2.30 3.79
N ALA A 27 -3.46 -2.07 3.56
CA ALA A 27 -3.03 -1.35 2.36
C ALA A 27 -3.37 -2.11 1.07
N LEU A 28 -3.11 -3.42 1.02
CA LEU A 28 -3.25 -4.23 -0.19
C LEU A 28 -4.65 -4.82 -0.41
N GLY A 29 -5.53 -4.78 0.59
CA GLY A 29 -6.87 -5.39 0.56
C GLY A 29 -7.94 -4.60 -0.19
N ASP A 30 -7.56 -3.66 -1.06
CA ASP A 30 -8.48 -2.81 -1.82
C ASP A 30 -8.04 -2.71 -3.29
N PRO A 31 -8.94 -3.02 -4.23
CA PRO A 31 -8.60 -3.05 -5.65
C PRO A 31 -8.09 -1.71 -6.20
N THR A 32 -8.61 -0.58 -5.71
CA THR A 32 -8.16 0.74 -6.16
C THR A 32 -6.76 1.03 -5.64
N ARG A 33 -6.44 0.66 -4.40
CA ARG A 33 -5.08 0.78 -3.87
C ARG A 33 -4.09 -0.08 -4.64
N LEU A 34 -4.47 -1.29 -5.04
CA LEU A 34 -3.62 -2.14 -5.88
C LEU A 34 -3.35 -1.51 -7.25
N ARG A 35 -4.39 -0.98 -7.92
CA ARG A 35 -4.23 -0.28 -9.20
C ARG A 35 -3.32 0.96 -9.09
N LEU A 36 -3.49 1.74 -8.03
CA LEU A 36 -2.63 2.89 -7.76
C LEU A 36 -1.18 2.46 -7.48
N LEU A 37 -1.00 1.41 -6.69
CA LEU A 37 0.33 0.90 -6.35
C LEU A 37 1.08 0.41 -7.60
N GLU A 38 0.39 -0.36 -8.46
CA GLU A 38 0.93 -0.83 -9.75
C GLU A 38 1.29 0.34 -10.67
N PHE A 39 0.42 1.35 -10.79
CA PHE A 39 0.68 2.51 -11.64
C PHE A 39 1.87 3.37 -11.18
N VAL A 40 2.13 3.41 -9.86
CA VAL A 40 3.23 4.17 -9.24
C VAL A 40 4.51 3.33 -9.13
N LEU A 41 4.45 2.02 -9.37
CA LEU A 41 5.57 1.08 -9.16
C LEU A 41 6.80 1.44 -9.99
N HIS A 42 6.59 1.82 -11.25
CA HIS A 42 7.68 2.01 -12.21
C HIS A 42 8.26 3.42 -12.21
N GLU A 43 7.47 4.43 -11.84
CA GLU A 43 7.88 5.83 -11.91
C GLU A 43 7.09 6.71 -10.94
N GLU A 44 7.66 7.87 -10.60
CA GLU A 44 6.96 8.85 -9.77
C GLU A 44 5.70 9.39 -10.48
N LYS A 45 4.57 9.38 -9.78
CA LYS A 45 3.29 9.91 -10.28
C LYS A 45 2.76 11.02 -9.40
N THR A 46 2.13 12.01 -10.01
CA THR A 46 1.36 13.03 -9.31
C THR A 46 -0.03 12.53 -8.93
N VAL A 47 -0.67 13.18 -7.95
CA VAL A 47 -2.10 12.92 -7.64
C VAL A 47 -2.98 13.05 -8.88
N THR A 48 -2.73 14.05 -9.73
CA THR A 48 -3.51 14.28 -10.96
C THR A 48 -3.39 13.11 -11.93
N GLN A 49 -2.18 12.60 -12.17
CA GLN A 49 -1.99 11.40 -13.01
C GLN A 49 -2.67 10.17 -12.42
N CYS A 50 -2.63 10.02 -11.09
CA CYS A 50 -3.33 8.93 -10.40
C CYS A 50 -4.87 9.04 -10.59
N VAL A 51 -5.43 10.25 -10.49
CA VAL A 51 -6.85 10.54 -10.74
C VAL A 51 -7.25 10.16 -12.17
N GLU A 52 -6.46 10.59 -13.15
CA GLU A 52 -6.68 10.26 -14.56
C GLU A 52 -6.61 8.75 -14.80
N HIS A 53 -5.67 8.05 -14.17
CA HIS A 53 -5.48 6.61 -14.33
C HIS A 53 -6.64 5.78 -13.74
N VAL A 54 -7.10 6.10 -12.53
CA VAL A 54 -8.16 5.32 -11.87
C VAL A 54 -9.59 5.79 -12.18
N GLY A 55 -9.75 7.02 -12.69
CA GLY A 55 -11.06 7.57 -13.02
C GLY A 55 -11.94 7.89 -11.81
N LEU A 56 -11.33 8.20 -10.66
CA LEU A 56 -12.02 8.53 -9.42
C LEU A 56 -11.79 9.99 -9.02
N ALA A 57 -12.69 10.54 -8.21
CA ALA A 57 -12.54 11.87 -7.65
C ALA A 57 -11.23 12.01 -6.83
N GLN A 58 -10.65 13.21 -6.86
CA GLN A 58 -9.34 13.50 -6.28
C GLN A 58 -9.27 13.23 -4.76
N ASP A 59 -10.35 13.47 -4.03
CA ASP A 59 -10.46 13.19 -2.59
C ASP A 59 -10.32 11.69 -2.29
N ARG A 60 -10.98 10.82 -3.07
CA ARG A 60 -10.87 9.37 -2.98
C ARG A 60 -9.46 8.89 -3.31
N VAL A 61 -8.87 9.40 -4.40
CA VAL A 61 -7.49 9.04 -4.78
C VAL A 61 -6.49 9.46 -3.72
N SER A 62 -6.63 10.68 -3.18
CA SER A 62 -5.76 11.18 -2.11
C SER A 62 -5.89 10.36 -0.83
N SER A 63 -7.11 9.92 -0.48
CA SER A 63 -7.34 9.02 0.66
C SER A 63 -6.64 7.67 0.48
N HIS A 64 -6.73 7.07 -0.72
CA HIS A 64 -6.04 5.82 -1.03
C HIS A 64 -4.52 5.96 -1.02
N LEU A 65 -3.97 7.01 -1.63
CA LEU A 65 -2.54 7.31 -1.61
C LEU A 65 -2.05 7.61 -0.18
N GLY A 66 -2.86 8.29 0.63
CA GLY A 66 -2.59 8.51 2.05
C GLY A 66 -2.55 7.22 2.86
N CYS A 67 -3.44 6.26 2.56
CA CYS A 67 -3.42 4.94 3.17
C CYS A 67 -2.15 4.16 2.79
N LEU A 68 -1.76 4.17 1.51
CA LEU A 68 -0.53 3.54 1.04
C LEU A 68 0.71 4.16 1.70
N ALA A 69 0.76 5.49 1.81
CA ALA A 69 1.85 6.21 2.46
C ALA A 69 1.91 5.91 3.97
N GLY A 70 0.77 5.95 4.65
CA GLY A 70 0.67 5.64 6.09
C GLY A 70 0.97 4.18 6.42
N CYS A 71 0.89 3.28 5.43
CA CYS A 71 1.29 1.88 5.56
C CYS A 71 2.73 1.61 5.08
N GLY A 72 3.44 2.62 4.59
CA GLY A 72 4.85 2.53 4.20
C GLY A 72 5.12 2.03 2.78
N PHE A 73 4.10 1.84 1.95
CA PHE A 73 4.28 1.35 0.57
C PHE A 73 4.83 2.43 -0.37
N VAL A 74 4.39 3.67 -0.17
CA VAL A 74 4.81 4.81 -0.99
C VAL A 74 5.37 5.93 -0.14
N GLN A 75 6.31 6.68 -0.70
CA GLN A 75 6.73 7.98 -0.18
C GLN A 75 6.07 9.11 -0.95
N VAL A 76 5.97 10.26 -0.29
CA VAL A 76 5.40 11.48 -0.84
C VAL A 76 6.45 12.59 -0.86
N ARG A 77 6.60 13.24 -2.01
CA ARG A 77 7.49 14.39 -2.20
C ARG A 77 6.70 15.55 -2.80
N ARG A 78 6.92 16.77 -2.31
CA ARG A 78 6.31 17.97 -2.87
C ARG A 78 7.31 18.68 -3.77
N GLU A 79 6.87 19.03 -4.97
CA GLU A 79 7.65 19.80 -5.94
C GLU A 79 6.77 20.91 -6.53
N GLY A 80 7.02 22.14 -6.07
CA GLY A 80 6.14 23.28 -6.36
C GLY A 80 4.70 23.00 -5.93
N ARG A 81 3.77 23.03 -6.90
CA ARG A 81 2.35 22.76 -6.67
C ARG A 81 1.97 21.27 -6.74
N TYR A 82 2.90 20.41 -7.14
CA TYR A 82 2.62 19.00 -7.35
C TYR A 82 3.05 18.15 -6.15
N THR A 83 2.27 17.12 -5.88
CA THR A 83 2.59 16.08 -4.89
C THR A 83 2.84 14.80 -5.65
N HIS A 84 4.07 14.29 -5.54
CA HIS A 84 4.58 13.10 -6.22
C HIS A 84 4.61 11.92 -5.26
N TYR A 85 4.29 10.74 -5.79
CA TYR A 85 4.30 9.46 -5.07
C TYR A 85 5.26 8.49 -5.77
N ARG A 86 5.99 7.72 -4.97
CA ARG A 86 6.90 6.67 -5.42
C ARG A 86 6.75 5.44 -4.54
N VAL A 87 6.72 4.24 -5.11
CA VAL A 87 6.84 3.00 -4.33
C VAL A 87 8.24 2.90 -3.72
N VAL A 88 8.30 2.56 -2.44
CA VAL A 88 9.58 2.42 -1.70
C VAL A 88 9.69 1.09 -0.96
N ASP A 89 8.60 0.34 -0.86
CA ASP A 89 8.61 -0.95 -0.20
C ASP A 89 9.14 -2.02 -1.16
N PRO A 90 10.26 -2.70 -0.86
CA PRO A 90 10.89 -3.66 -1.77
C PRO A 90 10.12 -4.98 -1.90
N ARG A 91 9.02 -5.17 -1.15
CA ARG A 91 8.20 -6.39 -1.20
C ARG A 91 7.14 -6.36 -2.30
N VAL A 92 6.98 -5.22 -2.98
CA VAL A 92 6.01 -4.99 -4.06
C VAL A 92 6.72 -4.57 -5.34
#